data_AF-A0A415HFX6-F1
#
_entry.id   AF-A0A415HFX6-F1
#
_cell.length_a   1.000
_cell.length_b   1.000
_cell.length_c   1.000
_cell.angle_alpha   90.00
_cell.angle_beta   90.00
_cell.angle_gamma   90.00
#
_symmetry.space_group_name_H-M   'P 1'
#
loop_
_entity.id
_entity.type
_entity.pdbx_description
1 polymer ?
#
loop_
_entity_poly.entity_id
_entity_poly.type
_entity_poly.pdbx_seq_one_letter_code
_entity_poly.pdbx_strand_id
1 'polypeptide(L)'
;MDRSLIIFFQAPADLPYVLKLYEENVGKRLIHIYVINVENNYKFITKLNLKVDSITFIPYLNYSVKRIFSCIKAFIQIRGIYKKYFLKIHNADIYFFSIITDWMTSFFVVNLTKDITNIVLYADHYDHIELRKKVKKLTFKQWVNSTLALFISTIPYDYHYEREENIYSFPYQLYNIKKTVAQSINNFGRYSFNIDCVMNGKYNILFLVNPWGYEGLQIADRECTEVMQLIKKLQSLGANIIIKGHPRMGLNQRVRDIADFVIPEYIPSQFINVNNINLVIGVETTGLFHYIDYSDIPVFSIVKLLNSVGHRHVNRIVTFLDTHTNGRMKYFESVDHLISFVKTNK
;
A
#
# COMPACT_ATOMS: atom_id res chain seq x y z
N MET A 1 31.65 -0.01 -16.87
CA MET A 1 30.82 0.50 -15.75
C MET A 1 29.76 -0.54 -15.49
N ASP A 2 29.55 -0.89 -14.23
CA ASP A 2 28.45 -1.78 -13.85
C ASP A 2 27.11 -1.14 -14.23
N ARG A 3 26.13 -1.99 -14.56
CA ARG A 3 24.79 -1.56 -14.99
C ARG A 3 24.14 -0.72 -13.89
N SER A 4 23.47 0.38 -14.23
CA SER A 4 22.68 1.11 -13.22
C SER A 4 21.48 0.27 -12.76
N LEU A 5 20.98 0.53 -11.55
CA LEU A 5 19.76 -0.08 -11.01
C LEU A 5 18.66 0.98 -10.95
N ILE A 6 17.55 0.71 -11.61
CA ILE A 6 16.35 1.57 -11.62
C ILE A 6 15.21 0.80 -10.94
N ILE A 7 14.57 1.41 -9.96
CA ILE A 7 13.49 0.77 -9.20
C ILE A 7 12.25 1.66 -9.25
N PHE A 8 11.15 1.12 -9.78
CA PHE A 8 9.83 1.74 -9.76
C PHE A 8 8.96 1.07 -8.71
N PHE A 9 8.33 1.85 -7.82
CA PHE A 9 7.33 1.29 -6.93
C PHE A 9 6.21 2.29 -6.61
N GLN A 10 5.04 1.75 -6.26
CA GLN A 10 3.83 2.53 -6.02
C GLN A 10 3.22 2.21 -4.66
N ALA A 11 3.15 0.93 -4.29
CA ALA A 11 2.46 0.50 -3.08
C ALA A 11 3.39 0.49 -1.87
N PRO A 12 2.90 0.79 -0.65
CA PRO A 12 3.69 0.61 0.56
C PRO A 12 4.18 -0.84 0.72
N ALA A 13 3.41 -1.81 0.23
CA ALA A 13 3.77 -3.23 0.24
C ALA A 13 5.03 -3.56 -0.60
N ASP A 14 5.41 -2.69 -1.55
CA ASP A 14 6.61 -2.90 -2.39
C ASP A 14 7.90 -2.58 -1.62
N LEU A 15 7.83 -1.72 -0.59
CA LEU A 15 9.01 -1.21 0.12
C LEU A 15 9.97 -2.28 0.66
N PRO A 16 9.52 -3.40 1.23
CA PRO A 16 10.44 -4.44 1.72
C PRO A 16 11.29 -5.04 0.59
N TYR A 17 10.74 -5.12 -0.61
CA TYR A 17 11.40 -5.64 -1.80
C TYR A 17 12.32 -4.59 -2.43
N VAL A 18 11.89 -3.33 -2.45
CA VAL A 18 12.74 -2.19 -2.86
C VAL A 18 13.99 -2.11 -1.99
N LEU A 19 13.84 -2.24 -0.67
CA LEU A 19 14.95 -2.20 0.27
C LEU A 19 15.88 -3.40 0.12
N LYS A 20 15.36 -4.58 -0.23
CA LYS A 20 16.18 -5.76 -0.53
C LYS A 20 17.07 -5.52 -1.74
N LEU A 21 16.51 -5.00 -2.83
CA LEU A 21 17.27 -4.60 -4.01
C LEU A 21 18.32 -3.54 -3.68
N TYR A 22 17.99 -2.58 -2.82
CA TYR A 22 18.94 -1.58 -2.34
C TYR A 22 20.11 -2.22 -1.57
N GLU A 23 19.85 -3.07 -0.58
CA GLU A 23 20.88 -3.69 0.25
C GLU A 23 21.85 -4.56 -0.54
N GLU A 24 21.37 -5.24 -1.58
CA GLU A 24 22.21 -6.10 -2.42
C GLU A 24 23.15 -5.33 -3.36
N ASN A 25 22.80 -4.08 -3.68
CA ASN A 25 23.43 -3.29 -4.74
C ASN A 25 24.10 -2.00 -4.25
N VAL A 26 23.84 -1.56 -3.02
CA VAL A 26 24.47 -0.36 -2.44
C VAL A 26 26.00 -0.51 -2.43
N GLY A 27 26.69 0.50 -2.94
CA GLY A 27 28.15 0.50 -3.08
C GLY A 27 28.70 -0.27 -4.30
N LYS A 28 27.83 -0.96 -5.06
CA LYS A 28 28.21 -1.69 -6.30
C LYS A 28 27.72 -1.00 -7.56
N ARG A 29 26.56 -0.33 -7.49
CA ARG A 29 25.86 0.21 -8.66
C ARG A 29 25.33 1.61 -8.37
N LEU A 30 25.08 2.37 -9.43
CA LEU A 30 24.27 3.58 -9.36
C LEU A 30 22.81 3.18 -9.19
N ILE A 31 22.12 3.73 -8.20
CA ILE A 31 20.74 3.35 -7.83
C ILE A 31 19.83 4.57 -7.96
N HIS A 32 18.79 4.44 -8.79
CA HIS A 32 17.72 5.42 -8.92
C HIS A 32 16.39 4.81 -8.52
N ILE A 33 15.69 5.48 -7.60
CA ILE A 33 14.39 5.05 -7.10
C ILE A 33 13.32 6.04 -7.58
N TYR A 34 12.28 5.52 -8.23
CA TYR A 34 11.13 6.26 -8.71
C TYR A 34 9.89 5.84 -7.95
N VAL A 35 9.34 6.78 -7.19
CA VAL A 35 8.10 6.57 -6.42
C VAL A 35 6.93 7.14 -7.22
N ILE A 36 6.00 6.27 -7.60
CA ILE A 36 4.87 6.63 -8.44
C ILE A 36 3.65 6.90 -7.56
N ASN A 37 3.01 8.05 -7.75
CA ASN A 37 1.71 8.46 -7.18
C ASN A 37 1.63 8.64 -5.65
N VAL A 38 2.29 7.80 -4.85
CA VAL A 38 2.11 7.76 -3.40
C VAL A 38 3.16 8.63 -2.70
N GLU A 39 2.82 9.90 -2.46
CA GLU A 39 3.72 10.88 -1.82
C GLU A 39 4.21 10.43 -0.43
N ASN A 40 3.36 9.72 0.32
CA ASN A 40 3.72 9.18 1.62
C ASN A 40 4.83 8.12 1.54
N ASN A 41 4.87 7.31 0.48
CA ASN A 41 5.97 6.38 0.24
C ASN A 41 7.26 7.13 -0.10
N TYR A 42 7.16 8.21 -0.87
CA TYR A 42 8.30 9.07 -1.19
C TYR A 42 8.87 9.75 0.05
N LYS A 43 8.01 10.29 0.92
CA LYS A 43 8.39 10.87 2.21
C LYS A 43 9.10 9.84 3.10
N PHE A 44 8.57 8.62 3.18
CA PHE A 44 9.19 7.55 3.97
C PHE A 44 10.58 7.21 3.46
N ILE A 45 10.72 6.83 2.19
CA ILE A 45 11.98 6.35 1.65
C ILE A 45 13.06 7.44 1.64
N THR A 46 12.68 8.70 1.47
CA THR A 46 13.61 9.85 1.57
C THR A 46 14.12 10.00 3.01
N LYS A 47 13.27 9.82 4.02
CA LYS A 47 13.69 9.89 5.44
C LYS A 47 14.61 8.75 5.88
N LEU A 48 14.67 7.65 5.12
CA LEU A 48 15.64 6.58 5.37
C LEU A 48 17.08 6.99 5.04
N ASN A 49 17.29 8.13 4.36
CA ASN A 49 18.61 8.64 3.97
C ASN A 49 19.48 7.58 3.26
N LEU A 50 18.87 6.85 2.33
CA LEU A 50 19.55 5.79 1.58
C LEU A 50 20.68 6.39 0.72
N LYS A 51 21.81 5.68 0.66
CA LYS A 51 22.94 6.03 -0.22
C LYS A 51 22.61 5.64 -1.67
N VAL A 52 21.79 6.46 -2.34
CA VAL A 52 21.36 6.29 -3.72
C VAL A 52 21.61 7.58 -4.52
N ASP A 53 21.67 7.49 -5.84
CA ASP A 53 21.93 8.65 -6.70
C ASP A 53 20.72 9.59 -6.75
N SER A 54 19.51 9.03 -6.76
CA SER A 54 18.30 9.84 -6.74
C SER A 54 17.10 9.06 -6.22
N ILE A 55 16.26 9.75 -5.46
CA ILE A 55 14.88 9.34 -5.16
C ILE A 55 13.98 10.38 -5.82
N THR A 56 13.16 9.98 -6.78
CA THR A 56 12.30 10.88 -7.55
C THR A 56 10.83 10.52 -7.35
N PHE A 57 10.03 11.49 -6.91
CA PHE A 57 8.58 11.37 -6.92
C PHE A 57 8.00 11.73 -8.29
N ILE A 58 7.13 10.88 -8.82
CA ILE A 58 6.36 11.16 -10.04
C ILE A 58 4.87 11.13 -9.67
N PRO A 59 4.18 12.29 -9.65
CA PRO A 59 2.75 12.34 -9.37
C PRO A 59 1.97 11.70 -10.50
N TYR A 60 0.82 11.11 -10.15
CA TYR A 60 -0.02 10.48 -11.16
C TYR A 60 -0.75 11.50 -12.00
N LEU A 61 -0.84 11.23 -13.31
CA LEU A 61 -1.53 12.11 -14.24
C LEU A 61 -3.02 11.81 -14.21
N ASN A 62 -3.81 12.75 -13.70
CA ASN A 62 -5.26 12.66 -13.72
C ASN A 62 -5.78 13.03 -15.13
N TYR A 63 -6.59 12.14 -15.71
CA TYR A 63 -7.37 12.42 -16.91
C TYR A 63 -8.80 11.92 -16.74
N SER A 64 -9.72 12.52 -17.49
CA SER A 64 -11.12 12.11 -17.51
C SER A 64 -11.49 11.65 -18.89
N VAL A 65 -12.06 10.45 -18.96
CA VAL A 65 -12.57 9.88 -20.22
C VAL A 65 -13.70 10.70 -20.83
N LYS A 66 -14.36 11.55 -20.04
CA LYS A 66 -15.38 12.50 -20.51
C LYS A 66 -14.79 13.76 -21.16
N ARG A 67 -13.48 14.00 -21.02
CA ARG A 67 -12.83 15.25 -21.44
C ARG A 67 -11.62 14.93 -22.31
N ILE A 68 -11.80 14.88 -23.64
CA ILE A 68 -10.76 14.50 -24.60
C ILE A 68 -9.47 15.33 -24.47
N PHE A 69 -9.57 16.64 -24.22
CA PHE A 69 -8.41 17.51 -24.01
C PHE A 69 -7.59 17.10 -22.78
N SER A 70 -8.21 16.54 -21.75
CA SER A 70 -7.48 16.01 -20.59
C SER A 70 -6.68 14.76 -20.95
N CYS A 71 -7.18 13.92 -21.86
CA CYS A 71 -6.46 12.76 -22.38
C CYS A 71 -5.27 13.19 -23.25
N ILE A 72 -5.45 14.19 -24.12
CA ILE A 72 -4.35 14.76 -24.93
C ILE A 72 -3.29 15.39 -24.02
N LYS A 73 -3.71 16.12 -22.98
CA LYS A 73 -2.80 16.68 -21.98
C LYS A 73 -1.99 15.58 -21.29
N ALA A 74 -2.65 14.51 -20.83
CA ALA A 74 -1.99 13.36 -20.21
C ALA A 74 -1.00 12.68 -21.18
N PHE A 75 -1.38 12.52 -22.46
CA PHE A 75 -0.53 11.97 -23.52
C PHE A 75 0.76 12.80 -23.72
N ILE A 76 0.67 14.12 -23.70
CA ILE A 76 1.83 15.02 -23.83
C ILE A 76 2.67 14.98 -22.55
N GLN A 77 2.02 15.08 -21.38
CA GLN A 77 2.69 15.12 -20.09
C GLN A 77 3.48 13.84 -19.81
N ILE A 78 2.92 12.65 -20.06
CA ILE A 78 3.61 11.38 -19.82
C ILE A 78 4.88 11.26 -20.66
N ARG A 79 4.84 11.72 -21.92
CA ARG A 79 6.01 11.78 -22.82
C ARG A 79 7.03 12.81 -22.35
N GLY A 80 6.58 13.95 -21.83
CA GLY A 80 7.44 14.96 -21.22
C GLY A 80 8.19 14.41 -20.01
N ILE A 81 7.49 13.70 -19.12
CA ILE A 81 8.09 13.02 -17.96
C ILE A 81 9.12 11.99 -18.43
N TYR A 82 8.79 11.18 -19.44
CA TYR A 82 9.73 10.21 -20.00
C TYR A 82 10.99 10.86 -20.59
N LYS A 83 10.82 11.92 -21.38
CA LYS A 83 11.95 12.68 -21.91
C LYS A 83 12.84 13.25 -20.82
N LYS A 84 12.24 13.72 -19.72
CA LYS A 84 12.95 14.32 -18.59
C LYS A 84 13.78 13.31 -17.81
N TYR A 85 13.23 12.14 -17.49
CA TYR A 85 13.86 11.22 -16.54
C TYR A 85 14.43 9.94 -17.16
N PHE A 86 13.88 9.46 -18.28
CA PHE A 86 14.10 8.09 -18.75
C PHE A 86 14.78 8.01 -20.12
N LEU A 87 14.77 9.08 -20.91
CA LEU A 87 15.33 9.08 -22.27
C LEU A 87 16.82 8.74 -22.34
N LYS A 88 17.57 9.03 -21.27
CA LYS A 88 19.02 8.81 -21.18
C LYS A 88 19.38 7.53 -20.40
N ILE A 89 18.41 6.71 -20.03
CA ILE A 89 18.66 5.47 -19.30
C ILE A 89 19.03 4.37 -20.30
N HIS A 90 20.27 3.93 -20.20
CA HIS A 90 20.87 2.89 -21.01
C HIS A 90 21.67 1.96 -20.09
N ASN A 91 21.87 0.71 -20.50
CA ASN A 91 22.65 -0.29 -19.75
C ASN A 91 22.22 -0.42 -18.27
N ALA A 92 20.92 -0.56 -18.02
CA ALA A 92 20.35 -0.62 -16.67
C ALA A 92 19.54 -1.90 -16.40
N ASP A 93 19.51 -2.34 -15.14
CA ASP A 93 18.50 -3.29 -14.67
C ASP A 93 17.37 -2.52 -14.03
N ILE A 94 16.14 -2.84 -14.45
CA ILE A 94 14.97 -2.03 -14.20
C ILE A 94 13.91 -2.91 -13.55
N TYR A 95 13.60 -2.64 -12.29
CA TYR A 95 12.61 -3.40 -11.52
C TYR A 95 11.33 -2.58 -11.34
N PHE A 96 10.19 -3.24 -11.48
CA PHE A 96 8.90 -2.67 -11.12
C PHE A 96 7.99 -3.74 -10.49
N PHE A 97 7.08 -3.31 -9.61
CA PHE A 97 6.31 -4.21 -8.73
C PHE A 97 4.79 -4.20 -8.98
N SER A 98 4.30 -3.41 -9.93
CA SER A 98 2.86 -3.29 -10.17
C SER A 98 2.54 -3.46 -11.66
N ILE A 99 1.67 -4.43 -11.95
CA ILE A 99 1.04 -4.57 -13.28
C ILE A 99 -0.45 -4.22 -13.24
N ILE A 100 -1.04 -4.06 -12.06
CA ILE A 100 -2.47 -3.76 -11.88
C ILE A 100 -2.69 -2.26 -11.68
N THR A 101 -3.51 -1.65 -12.53
CA THR A 101 -3.93 -0.24 -12.42
C THR A 101 -2.84 0.84 -12.44
N ASP A 102 -1.59 0.50 -12.77
CA ASP A 102 -0.47 1.45 -12.90
C ASP A 102 -0.07 1.65 -14.37
N TRP A 103 -0.89 2.42 -15.10
CA TRP A 103 -0.63 2.70 -16.51
C TRP A 103 0.61 3.56 -16.76
N MET A 104 1.04 4.36 -15.77
CA MET A 104 2.20 5.24 -15.91
C MET A 104 3.50 4.44 -15.87
N THR A 105 3.66 3.58 -14.86
CA THR A 105 4.82 2.68 -14.80
C THR A 105 4.87 1.80 -16.04
N SER A 106 3.73 1.24 -16.46
CA SER A 106 3.60 0.45 -17.69
C SER A 106 4.15 1.21 -18.91
N PHE A 107 3.76 2.48 -19.09
CA PHE A 107 4.27 3.32 -20.17
C PHE A 107 5.80 3.51 -20.10
N PHE A 108 6.34 3.79 -18.91
CA PHE A 108 7.78 4.01 -18.75
C PHE A 108 8.57 2.75 -19.05
N VAL A 109 8.20 1.61 -18.46
CA VAL A 109 8.92 0.35 -18.62
C VAL A 109 8.87 -0.15 -20.06
N VAL A 110 7.72 -0.05 -20.74
CA VAL A 110 7.62 -0.41 -22.17
C VAL A 110 8.56 0.44 -23.02
N ASN A 111 8.64 1.74 -22.79
CA ASN A 111 9.58 2.56 -23.56
C ASN A 111 11.04 2.27 -23.21
N LEU A 112 11.36 1.92 -21.96
CA LEU A 112 12.70 1.51 -21.54
C LEU A 112 13.13 0.17 -22.15
N THR A 113 12.21 -0.75 -22.46
CA THR A 113 12.52 -2.00 -23.18
C THR A 113 12.96 -1.81 -24.62
N LYS A 114 12.75 -0.62 -25.22
CA LYS A 114 13.15 -0.34 -26.61
C LYS A 114 14.67 -0.26 -26.76
N ASP A 115 15.38 0.03 -25.68
CA ASP A 115 16.83 -0.10 -25.64
C ASP A 115 17.20 -1.51 -25.22
N ILE A 116 17.85 -2.25 -26.14
CA ILE A 116 18.28 -3.63 -25.95
C ILE A 116 19.32 -3.80 -24.84
N THR A 117 19.99 -2.73 -24.44
CA THR A 117 20.96 -2.75 -23.34
C THR A 117 20.27 -2.75 -21.98
N ASN A 118 18.98 -2.42 -21.88
CA ASN A 118 18.23 -2.47 -20.64
C ASN A 118 17.66 -3.87 -20.38
N ILE A 119 17.67 -4.29 -19.11
CA ILE A 119 17.01 -5.51 -18.65
C ILE A 119 15.84 -5.07 -17.78
N VAL A 120 14.62 -5.39 -18.19
CA VAL A 120 13.40 -4.99 -17.48
C VAL A 120 12.76 -6.20 -16.81
N LEU A 121 12.51 -6.09 -15.51
CA LEU A 121 12.08 -7.16 -14.64
C LEU A 121 10.81 -6.76 -13.90
N TYR A 122 9.77 -7.55 -14.10
CA TYR A 122 8.57 -7.50 -13.27
C TYR A 122 8.79 -8.35 -12.03
N ALA A 123 8.92 -7.71 -10.86
CA ALA A 123 9.13 -8.37 -9.59
C ALA A 123 7.78 -8.64 -8.89
N ASP A 124 7.24 -9.83 -9.12
CA ASP A 124 5.92 -10.22 -8.60
C ASP A 124 6.01 -10.60 -7.11
N HIS A 125 5.11 -10.04 -6.30
CA HIS A 125 4.96 -10.41 -4.87
C HIS A 125 3.53 -10.48 -4.36
N TYR A 126 2.53 -10.03 -5.13
CA TYR A 126 1.13 -10.01 -4.66
C TYR A 126 0.06 -9.86 -5.76
N ASP A 127 0.42 -9.67 -7.03
CA ASP A 127 -0.61 -9.33 -8.02
C ASP A 127 -1.51 -10.54 -8.35
N HIS A 128 -1.07 -11.76 -8.06
CA HIS A 128 -1.83 -13.01 -8.20
C HIS A 128 -2.68 -13.06 -9.49
N ILE A 129 -2.14 -12.53 -10.60
CA ILE A 129 -2.91 -12.27 -11.81
C ILE A 129 -3.56 -13.54 -12.38
N GLU A 130 -2.94 -14.68 -12.12
CA GLU A 130 -3.39 -16.01 -12.52
C GLU A 130 -4.67 -16.46 -11.80
N LEU A 131 -4.95 -15.90 -10.63
CA LEU A 131 -6.19 -16.15 -9.89
C LEU A 131 -7.37 -15.29 -10.41
N ARG A 132 -7.10 -14.31 -11.28
CA ARG A 132 -8.09 -13.31 -11.70
C ARG A 132 -8.82 -13.75 -12.97
N LYS A 133 -10.16 -13.72 -12.93
CA LYS A 133 -10.99 -14.06 -14.09
C LYS A 133 -10.88 -12.96 -15.16
N LYS A 134 -10.34 -13.30 -16.33
CA LYS A 134 -10.27 -12.40 -17.50
C LYS A 134 -11.68 -12.06 -18.00
N VAL A 135 -11.94 -10.78 -18.23
CA VAL A 135 -13.20 -10.30 -18.78
C VAL A 135 -13.18 -10.55 -20.29
N LYS A 136 -14.06 -11.45 -20.76
CA LYS A 136 -14.12 -11.81 -22.19
C LYS A 136 -14.84 -10.78 -23.06
N LYS A 137 -15.80 -10.04 -22.50
CA LYS A 137 -16.57 -9.01 -23.21
C LYS A 137 -16.57 -7.73 -22.40
N LEU A 138 -16.00 -6.67 -22.97
CA LEU A 138 -16.01 -5.34 -22.38
C LEU A 138 -17.38 -4.69 -22.58
N THR A 139 -17.89 -4.04 -21.54
CA THR A 139 -18.98 -3.08 -21.67
C THR A 139 -18.53 -1.88 -22.50
N PHE A 140 -19.46 -1.12 -23.08
CA PHE A 140 -19.13 0.08 -23.87
C PHE A 140 -18.25 1.06 -23.07
N LYS A 141 -18.56 1.29 -21.79
CA LYS A 141 -17.75 2.13 -20.89
C LYS A 141 -16.32 1.62 -20.75
N GLN A 142 -16.14 0.30 -20.60
CA GLN A 142 -14.81 -0.31 -20.49
C GLN A 142 -14.06 -0.24 -21.82
N TRP A 143 -14.73 -0.46 -22.93
CA TRP A 143 -14.15 -0.33 -24.26
C TRP A 143 -13.64 1.10 -24.51
N VAL A 144 -14.44 2.13 -24.19
CA VAL A 144 -14.00 3.54 -24.28
C VAL A 144 -12.79 3.80 -23.38
N ASN A 145 -12.82 3.34 -22.12
CA ASN A 145 -11.70 3.49 -21.19
C ASN A 145 -10.43 2.80 -21.72
N SER A 146 -10.57 1.62 -22.33
CA SER A 146 -9.47 0.85 -22.92
C SER A 146 -8.86 1.59 -24.09
N THR A 147 -9.68 2.08 -25.02
CA THR A 147 -9.23 2.86 -26.17
C THR A 147 -8.50 4.13 -25.75
N LEU A 148 -8.95 4.81 -24.69
CA LEU A 148 -8.27 5.99 -24.16
C LEU A 148 -6.97 5.66 -23.43
N ALA A 149 -6.93 4.58 -22.64
CA ALA A 149 -5.71 4.11 -22.00
C ALA A 149 -4.67 3.71 -23.07
N LEU A 150 -5.10 3.04 -24.14
CA LEU A 150 -4.29 2.71 -25.31
C LEU A 150 -3.80 3.98 -26.02
N PHE A 151 -4.65 4.98 -26.23
CA PHE A 151 -4.23 6.26 -26.83
C PHE A 151 -3.12 6.93 -26.00
N ILE A 152 -3.31 7.04 -24.68
CA ILE A 152 -2.37 7.73 -23.78
C ILE A 152 -1.04 6.97 -23.68
N SER A 153 -1.11 5.67 -23.39
CA SER A 153 0.03 4.84 -23.02
C SER A 153 0.60 4.01 -24.17
N THR A 154 -0.09 3.89 -25.30
CA THR A 154 0.25 2.99 -26.42
C THR A 154 0.32 1.50 -26.05
N ILE A 155 -0.30 1.12 -24.93
CA ILE A 155 -0.31 -0.24 -24.40
C ILE A 155 -1.75 -0.78 -24.42
N PRO A 156 -1.99 -1.97 -24.99
CA PRO A 156 -3.28 -2.63 -24.89
C PRO A 156 -3.39 -3.32 -23.52
N TYR A 157 -4.24 -2.82 -22.63
CA TYR A 157 -4.43 -3.45 -21.31
C TYR A 157 -5.42 -4.60 -21.37
N ASP A 158 -5.14 -5.62 -20.56
CA ASP A 158 -6.09 -6.70 -20.27
C ASP A 158 -7.07 -6.26 -19.18
N TYR A 159 -8.30 -6.79 -19.19
CA TYR A 159 -9.30 -6.50 -18.17
C TYR A 159 -9.62 -7.75 -17.36
N HIS A 160 -9.68 -7.59 -16.05
CA HIS A 160 -10.01 -8.65 -15.10
C HIS A 160 -11.14 -8.20 -14.18
N TYR A 161 -11.91 -9.18 -13.69
CA TYR A 161 -12.95 -8.96 -12.70
C TYR A 161 -12.41 -9.34 -11.31
N GLU A 162 -12.44 -8.39 -10.39
CA GLU A 162 -12.03 -8.59 -9.00
C GLU A 162 -12.94 -7.77 -8.07
N ARG A 163 -13.47 -8.39 -7.01
CA ARG A 163 -14.24 -7.71 -5.94
C ARG A 163 -15.36 -6.79 -6.47
N GLU A 164 -16.14 -7.27 -7.41
CA GLU A 164 -17.24 -6.52 -8.05
C GLU A 164 -16.78 -5.35 -8.94
N GLU A 165 -15.48 -5.12 -9.07
CA GLU A 165 -14.88 -4.09 -9.89
C GLU A 165 -14.15 -4.67 -11.11
N ASN A 166 -14.06 -3.85 -12.16
CA ASN A 166 -13.25 -4.19 -13.32
C ASN A 166 -11.95 -3.41 -13.22
N ILE A 167 -10.87 -4.17 -13.19
CA ILE A 167 -9.51 -3.67 -13.11
C ILE A 167 -8.82 -3.96 -14.43
N TYR A 168 -7.83 -3.14 -14.76
CA TYR A 168 -6.98 -3.38 -15.92
C TYR A 168 -5.59 -3.81 -15.47
N SER A 169 -4.98 -4.68 -16.26
CA SER A 169 -3.64 -5.21 -16.02
C SER A 169 -2.76 -4.98 -17.25
N PHE A 170 -1.49 -4.72 -16.98
CA PHE A 170 -0.46 -4.57 -17.98
C PHE A 170 -0.01 -5.96 -18.48
N PRO A 171 -0.20 -6.30 -19.77
CA PRO A 171 0.27 -7.57 -20.32
C PRO A 171 1.77 -7.49 -20.62
N TYR A 172 2.59 -7.46 -19.56
CA TYR A 172 4.04 -7.30 -19.66
C TYR A 172 4.71 -8.36 -20.54
N GLN A 173 4.09 -9.55 -20.69
CA GLN A 173 4.59 -10.66 -21.51
C GLN A 173 4.64 -10.33 -23.01
N LEU A 174 3.90 -9.31 -23.46
CA LEU A 174 3.95 -8.84 -24.86
C LEU A 174 5.22 -8.02 -25.16
N TYR A 175 6.05 -7.76 -24.15
CA TYR A 175 7.25 -6.94 -24.22
C TYR A 175 8.45 -7.75 -23.73
N ASN A 176 9.68 -7.25 -23.98
CA ASN A 176 10.91 -7.87 -23.49
C ASN A 176 11.10 -7.64 -21.97
N ILE A 177 10.13 -8.11 -21.19
CA ILE A 177 10.07 -7.99 -19.73
C ILE A 177 10.04 -9.40 -19.16
N LYS A 178 10.98 -9.71 -18.27
CA LYS A 178 11.01 -11.00 -17.59
C LYS A 178 10.32 -10.89 -16.23
N LYS A 179 9.53 -11.91 -15.88
CA LYS A 179 9.01 -12.06 -14.52
C LYS A 179 10.11 -12.59 -13.61
N THR A 180 10.22 -12.04 -12.42
CA THR A 180 11.04 -12.57 -11.33
C THR A 180 10.24 -12.61 -10.04
N VAL A 181 10.62 -13.48 -9.11
CA VAL A 181 10.06 -13.51 -7.76
C VAL A 181 10.74 -12.41 -6.96
N ALA A 182 9.96 -11.51 -6.35
CA ALA A 182 10.52 -10.50 -5.49
C ALA A 182 10.94 -11.13 -4.14
N GLN A 183 12.09 -10.74 -3.62
CA GLN A 183 12.55 -11.13 -2.29
C GLN A 183 12.44 -9.93 -1.35
N SER A 184 11.88 -10.12 -0.17
CA SER A 184 11.79 -9.08 0.86
C SER A 184 13.06 -9.06 1.72
N ILE A 185 13.29 -7.94 2.40
CA ILE A 185 14.22 -7.92 3.53
C ILE A 185 13.72 -8.83 4.65
N ASN A 186 14.64 -9.49 5.35
CA ASN A 186 14.31 -10.34 6.49
C ASN A 186 14.21 -9.54 7.80
N ASN A 187 14.89 -8.39 7.89
CA ASN A 187 14.96 -7.58 9.10
C ASN A 187 14.51 -6.14 8.83
N PHE A 188 13.30 -5.83 9.29
CA PHE A 188 12.70 -4.50 9.18
C PHE A 188 13.30 -3.50 10.18
N GLY A 189 13.98 -3.96 11.23
CA GLY A 189 14.44 -3.15 12.36
C GLY A 189 15.41 -2.03 11.97
N ARG A 190 16.20 -2.20 10.91
CA ARG A 190 17.08 -1.14 10.41
C ARG A 190 16.33 0.07 9.85
N TYR A 191 15.13 -0.16 9.35
CA TYR A 191 14.29 0.83 8.70
C TYR A 191 13.04 1.15 9.51
N SER A 192 12.95 0.63 10.74
CA SER A 192 11.77 0.76 11.56
C SER A 192 11.69 2.15 12.18
N PHE A 193 10.46 2.62 12.28
CA PHE A 193 10.07 3.80 13.02
C PHE A 193 9.91 3.43 14.48
N ASN A 194 10.74 4.02 15.33
CA ASN A 194 10.60 3.91 16.78
C ASN A 194 9.48 4.83 17.25
N ILE A 195 8.64 4.31 18.14
CA ILE A 195 7.57 5.08 18.76
C ILE A 195 8.17 5.72 20.02
N ASP A 196 8.51 7.01 19.93
CA ASP A 196 9.23 7.72 21.00
C ASP A 196 8.37 7.96 22.27
N CYS A 197 7.05 7.78 22.17
CA CYS A 197 6.07 8.07 23.22
C CYS A 197 5.52 6.80 23.90
N VAL A 198 6.17 5.65 23.74
CA VAL A 198 5.76 4.44 24.47
C VAL A 198 5.87 4.76 25.96
N MET A 199 4.73 4.71 26.65
CA MET A 199 4.67 5.02 28.06
C MET A 199 5.09 3.79 28.85
N ASN A 200 6.30 3.81 29.41
CA ASN A 200 6.78 2.79 30.34
C ASN A 200 5.77 2.60 31.49
N GLY A 201 5.38 1.35 31.75
CA GLY A 201 4.39 1.00 32.78
C GLY A 201 2.92 1.11 32.35
N LYS A 202 2.61 1.45 31.10
CA LYS A 202 1.25 1.34 30.53
C LYS A 202 1.14 0.18 29.56
N TYR A 203 -0.09 -0.30 29.38
CA TYR A 203 -0.45 -1.25 28.33
C TYR A 203 -0.62 -0.50 27.01
N ASN A 204 0.34 -0.65 26.10
CA ASN A 204 0.40 0.06 24.83
C ASN A 204 -0.39 -0.70 23.76
N ILE A 205 -1.37 -0.03 23.17
CA ILE A 205 -2.22 -0.59 22.11
C ILE A 205 -1.94 0.18 20.82
N LEU A 206 -1.48 -0.54 19.79
CA LEU A 206 -1.40 -0.01 18.43
C LEU A 206 -2.73 -0.25 17.73
N PHE A 207 -3.42 0.82 17.36
CA PHE A 207 -4.67 0.78 16.63
C PHE A 207 -4.47 1.23 15.17
N LEU A 208 -4.59 0.28 14.25
CA LEU A 208 -4.60 0.50 12.81
C LEU A 208 -6.01 0.90 12.35
N VAL A 209 -6.23 2.20 12.19
CA VAL A 209 -7.54 2.78 11.84
C VAL A 209 -7.62 3.00 10.34
N ASN A 210 -8.68 2.48 9.73
CA ASN A 210 -9.03 2.76 8.34
C ASN A 210 -10.39 3.47 8.30
N PRO A 211 -10.47 4.71 7.78
CA PRO A 211 -11.75 5.40 7.68
C PRO A 211 -12.68 4.72 6.67
N TRP A 212 -13.94 4.51 7.06
CA TRP A 212 -14.97 3.81 6.28
C TRP A 212 -15.67 4.69 5.24
N GLY A 213 -14.93 5.65 4.65
CA GLY A 213 -15.50 6.69 3.79
C GLY A 213 -16.24 6.17 2.54
N TYR A 214 -16.04 4.90 2.17
CA TYR A 214 -16.67 4.27 1.01
C TYR A 214 -18.16 3.96 1.19
N GLU A 215 -18.65 3.84 2.43
CA GLU A 215 -20.07 3.54 2.71
C GLU A 215 -20.93 4.80 2.87
N GLY A 216 -20.34 5.98 2.74
CA GLY A 216 -21.01 7.27 2.81
C GLY A 216 -20.78 8.01 4.14
N LEU A 217 -21.04 9.32 4.12
CA LEU A 217 -20.67 10.24 5.21
C LEU A 217 -21.33 9.89 6.55
N GLN A 218 -22.57 9.40 6.54
CA GLN A 218 -23.29 9.05 7.78
C GLN A 218 -22.68 7.82 8.47
N ILE A 219 -22.27 6.81 7.70
CA ILE A 219 -21.62 5.61 8.26
C ILE A 219 -20.24 5.99 8.80
N ALA A 220 -19.48 6.78 8.05
CA ALA A 220 -18.18 7.27 8.50
C ALA A 220 -18.25 8.11 9.79
N ASP A 221 -19.30 8.92 9.97
CA ASP A 221 -19.49 9.70 11.20
C ASP A 221 -19.85 8.83 12.41
N ARG A 222 -20.71 7.82 12.21
CA ARG A 222 -21.05 6.84 13.26
C ARG A 222 -19.85 5.99 13.66
N GLU A 223 -19.12 5.45 12.68
CA GLU A 223 -17.89 4.69 12.92
C GLU A 223 -16.87 5.52 13.69
N CYS A 224 -16.67 6.77 13.29
CA CYS A 224 -15.81 7.70 14.02
C CYS A 224 -16.23 7.83 15.49
N THR A 225 -17.54 7.96 15.75
CA THR A 225 -18.08 8.05 17.12
C THR A 225 -17.83 6.77 17.91
N GLU A 226 -18.07 5.59 17.33
CA GLU A 226 -17.82 4.28 17.96
C GLU A 226 -16.34 4.09 18.29
N VAL A 227 -15.45 4.40 17.34
CA VAL A 227 -13.99 4.36 17.54
C VAL A 227 -13.56 5.32 18.64
N MET A 228 -14.10 6.54 18.68
CA MET A 228 -13.77 7.49 19.74
C MET A 228 -14.21 7.00 21.13
N GLN A 229 -15.39 6.41 21.24
CA GLN A 229 -15.88 5.85 22.50
C GLN A 229 -15.00 4.68 22.96
N LEU A 230 -14.60 3.81 22.02
CA LEU A 230 -13.68 2.70 22.28
C LEU A 230 -12.33 3.19 22.82
N ILE A 231 -11.72 4.18 22.15
CA ILE A 231 -10.44 4.76 22.55
C ILE A 231 -10.52 5.33 23.97
N LYS A 232 -11.53 6.17 24.24
CA LYS A 232 -11.74 6.76 25.58
C LYS A 232 -11.95 5.69 26.65
N LYS A 233 -12.69 4.61 26.32
CA LYS A 233 -12.91 3.50 27.24
C LYS A 233 -11.60 2.79 27.57
N LEU A 234 -10.76 2.50 26.58
CA LEU A 234 -9.46 1.87 26.80
C LEU A 234 -8.51 2.78 27.60
N GLN A 235 -8.48 4.08 27.29
CA GLN A 235 -7.72 5.07 28.06
C GLN A 235 -8.17 5.17 29.51
N SER A 236 -9.48 5.07 29.79
CA SER A 236 -10.00 5.04 31.17
C SER A 236 -9.56 3.81 31.98
N LEU A 237 -9.12 2.74 31.30
CA LEU A 237 -8.49 1.58 31.93
C LEU A 237 -6.97 1.79 32.11
N GLY A 238 -6.44 2.95 31.75
CA GLY A 238 -5.02 3.29 31.76
C GLY A 238 -4.23 2.68 30.61
N ALA A 239 -4.85 2.33 29.49
CA ALA A 239 -4.12 1.94 28.27
C ALA A 239 -3.55 3.19 27.58
N ASN A 240 -2.43 3.02 26.88
CA ASN A 240 -1.85 4.03 26.00
C ASN A 240 -2.24 3.72 24.56
N ILE A 241 -2.95 4.61 23.89
CA ILE A 241 -3.53 4.37 22.56
C ILE A 241 -2.70 5.09 21.50
N ILE A 242 -1.97 4.27 20.73
CA ILE A 242 -1.15 4.70 19.61
C ILE A 242 -1.93 4.41 18.33
N ILE A 243 -2.19 5.42 17.50
CA ILE A 243 -3.02 5.27 16.31
C ILE A 243 -2.21 5.43 15.04
N LYS A 244 -2.52 4.59 14.05
CA LYS A 244 -2.05 4.73 12.66
C LYS A 244 -3.22 4.79 11.69
N GLY A 245 -3.34 5.89 10.93
CA GLY A 245 -4.32 6.03 9.85
C GLY A 245 -3.90 5.37 8.53
N HIS A 246 -4.83 5.26 7.59
CA HIS A 246 -4.59 4.72 6.24
C HIS A 246 -3.59 5.60 5.45
N PRO A 247 -2.60 5.05 4.72
CA PRO A 247 -1.60 5.85 4.01
C PRO A 247 -2.14 6.83 2.96
N ARG A 248 -3.34 6.61 2.42
CA ARG A 248 -4.00 7.49 1.43
C ARG A 248 -5.15 8.31 1.98
N MET A 249 -5.88 7.78 2.96
CA MET A 249 -7.10 8.42 3.49
C MET A 249 -6.83 9.20 4.77
N GLY A 250 -5.68 8.98 5.40
CA GLY A 250 -5.32 9.58 6.67
C GLY A 250 -6.17 9.07 7.82
N LEU A 251 -6.40 9.95 8.79
CA LEU A 251 -7.16 9.71 10.00
C LEU A 251 -8.19 10.84 10.20
N ASN A 252 -9.39 10.52 10.68
CA ASN A 252 -10.36 11.53 11.08
C ASN A 252 -9.78 12.42 12.19
N GLN A 253 -9.91 13.74 12.07
CA GLN A 253 -9.34 14.70 13.03
C GLN A 253 -9.82 14.44 14.47
N ARG A 254 -11.09 14.09 14.68
CA ARG A 254 -11.61 13.83 16.04
C ARG A 254 -10.99 12.59 16.68
N VAL A 255 -10.62 11.59 15.89
CA VAL A 255 -9.90 10.40 16.36
C VAL A 255 -8.44 10.76 16.64
N ARG A 256 -7.83 11.61 15.79
CA ARG A 256 -6.48 12.13 15.98
C ARG A 256 -6.34 12.88 17.31
N ASP A 257 -7.31 13.73 17.64
CA ASP A 257 -7.26 14.64 18.80
C ASP A 257 -7.36 13.92 20.15
N ILE A 258 -7.88 12.69 20.20
CA ILE A 258 -8.04 11.92 21.44
C ILE A 258 -7.00 10.82 21.60
N ALA A 259 -6.18 10.55 20.59
CA ALA A 259 -5.13 9.54 20.66
C ALA A 259 -4.00 10.02 21.57
N ASP A 260 -3.37 9.11 22.32
CA ASP A 260 -2.16 9.45 23.09
C ASP A 260 -0.98 9.71 22.15
N PHE A 261 -0.94 9.02 21.01
CA PHE A 261 0.01 9.29 19.93
C PHE A 261 -0.53 8.92 18.56
N VAL A 262 -0.09 9.65 17.55
CA VAL A 262 -0.47 9.42 16.16
C VAL A 262 0.80 9.19 15.35
N ILE A 263 0.95 7.96 14.87
CA ILE A 263 2.06 7.60 14.00
C ILE A 263 1.91 8.38 12.68
N PRO A 264 2.97 9.06 12.19
CA PRO A 264 2.90 9.82 10.96
C PRO A 264 2.41 8.96 9.79
N GLU A 265 1.52 9.53 8.97
CA GLU A 265 0.82 8.79 7.92
C GLU A 265 1.77 8.15 6.89
N TYR A 266 2.92 8.78 6.68
CA TYR A 266 3.94 8.31 5.75
C TYR A 266 4.67 7.04 6.22
N ILE A 267 4.62 6.68 7.51
CA ILE A 267 5.22 5.44 8.01
C ILE A 267 4.34 4.26 7.58
N PRO A 268 4.81 3.30 6.78
CA PRO A 268 4.03 2.11 6.48
C PRO A 268 3.94 1.20 7.71
N SER A 269 2.84 0.47 7.86
CA SER A 269 2.59 -0.34 9.06
C SER A 269 3.70 -1.36 9.32
N GLN A 270 4.23 -2.00 8.27
CA GLN A 270 5.30 -2.99 8.39
C GLN A 270 6.66 -2.44 8.84
N PHE A 271 6.81 -1.11 8.92
CA PHE A 271 8.02 -0.47 9.42
C PHE A 271 7.79 0.20 10.77
N ILE A 272 6.73 -0.13 11.49
CA ILE A 272 6.56 0.34 12.87
C ILE A 272 7.29 -0.62 13.80
N ASN A 273 8.18 -0.11 14.65
CA ASN A 273 8.77 -0.91 15.71
C ASN A 273 7.72 -1.18 16.80
N VAL A 274 7.44 -2.45 17.05
CA VAL A 274 6.40 -2.89 17.98
C VAL A 274 6.94 -3.54 19.25
N ASN A 275 8.25 -3.48 19.53
CA ASN A 275 8.86 -4.12 20.71
C ASN A 275 8.21 -3.76 22.05
N ASN A 276 7.61 -2.56 22.15
CA ASN A 276 6.93 -2.11 23.36
C ASN A 276 5.40 -2.00 23.20
N ILE A 277 4.83 -2.65 22.20
CA ILE A 277 3.39 -2.76 21.98
C ILE A 277 2.90 -4.06 22.59
N ASN A 278 1.84 -3.99 23.40
CA ASN A 278 1.26 -5.16 24.07
C ASN A 278 0.11 -5.78 23.27
N LEU A 279 -0.53 -5.00 22.38
CA LEU A 279 -1.67 -5.43 21.58
C LEU A 279 -1.74 -4.62 20.28
N VAL A 280 -1.95 -5.31 19.16
CA VAL A 280 -2.34 -4.67 17.90
C VAL A 280 -3.81 -4.92 17.63
N ILE A 281 -4.57 -3.85 17.41
CA ILE A 281 -5.96 -3.92 16.94
C ILE A 281 -6.12 -3.20 15.61
N GLY A 282 -7.08 -3.64 14.81
CA GLY A 282 -7.45 -2.98 13.57
C GLY A 282 -8.81 -3.44 13.08
N VAL A 283 -9.25 -2.91 11.94
CA VAL A 283 -10.55 -3.25 11.37
C VAL A 283 -10.37 -4.13 10.14
N GLU A 284 -10.14 -3.53 8.97
CA GLU A 284 -9.80 -4.19 7.72
C GLU A 284 -8.51 -3.57 7.20
N THR A 285 -7.35 -4.16 7.50
CA THR A 285 -6.07 -3.63 7.01
C THR A 285 -5.04 -4.73 6.83
N THR A 286 -4.31 -4.66 5.72
CA THR A 286 -3.18 -5.55 5.45
C THR A 286 -2.06 -5.40 6.47
N GLY A 287 -2.03 -4.30 7.22
CA GLY A 287 -1.13 -4.13 8.36
C GLY A 287 -1.32 -5.21 9.43
N LEU A 288 -2.54 -5.74 9.63
CA LEU A 288 -2.77 -6.84 10.57
C LEU A 288 -2.02 -8.11 10.13
N PHE A 289 -1.99 -8.41 8.83
CA PHE A 289 -1.34 -9.61 8.30
C PHE A 289 0.16 -9.60 8.63
N HIS A 290 0.80 -8.45 8.44
CA HIS A 290 2.20 -8.28 8.77
C HIS A 290 2.50 -8.61 10.24
N TYR A 291 1.72 -8.11 11.19
CA TYR A 291 2.00 -8.37 12.60
C TYR A 291 1.73 -9.83 13.01
N ILE A 292 0.79 -10.51 12.37
CA ILE A 292 0.58 -11.95 12.60
C ILE A 292 1.76 -12.77 12.07
N ASP A 293 2.35 -12.36 10.95
CA ASP A 293 3.42 -13.11 10.28
C ASP A 293 4.81 -12.81 10.84
N TYR A 294 5.02 -11.62 11.38
CA TYR A 294 6.35 -11.10 11.72
C TYR A 294 6.49 -10.60 13.17
N SER A 295 5.50 -10.82 14.03
CA SER A 295 5.61 -10.49 15.46
C SER A 295 4.88 -11.48 16.36
N ASP A 296 5.33 -11.61 17.61
CA ASP A 296 4.69 -12.44 18.63
C ASP A 296 3.58 -11.70 19.41
N ILE A 297 3.26 -10.48 18.98
CA ILE A 297 2.30 -9.61 19.68
C ILE A 297 0.89 -10.11 19.38
N PRO A 298 -0.02 -10.13 20.38
CA PRO A 298 -1.42 -10.42 20.11
C PRO A 298 -2.01 -9.45 19.07
N VAL A 299 -2.59 -9.99 18.00
CA VAL A 299 -3.24 -9.23 16.92
C VAL A 299 -4.72 -9.61 16.83
N PHE A 300 -5.60 -8.61 16.85
CA PHE A 300 -7.04 -8.82 16.76
C PHE A 300 -7.70 -7.83 15.79
N SER A 301 -8.74 -8.28 15.09
CA SER A 301 -9.69 -7.38 14.47
C SER A 301 -10.81 -7.01 15.42
N ILE A 302 -11.19 -5.74 15.42
CA ILE A 302 -12.34 -5.20 16.15
C ILE A 302 -13.55 -4.98 15.24
N VAL A 303 -13.54 -5.51 14.00
CA VAL A 303 -14.62 -5.28 13.02
C VAL A 303 -16.01 -5.66 13.56
N LYS A 304 -16.08 -6.70 14.40
CA LYS A 304 -17.33 -7.15 15.03
C LYS A 304 -17.84 -6.21 16.12
N LEU A 305 -17.03 -5.25 16.57
CA LEU A 305 -17.41 -4.26 17.59
C LEU A 305 -18.10 -3.02 16.99
N LEU A 306 -18.02 -2.85 15.66
CA LEU A 306 -18.56 -1.68 14.97
C LEU A 306 -19.99 -1.95 14.51
N ASN A 307 -20.97 -1.29 15.12
CA ASN A 307 -22.39 -1.44 14.78
C ASN A 307 -22.82 -0.49 13.65
N SER A 308 -21.99 0.51 13.34
CA SER A 308 -22.17 1.44 12.23
C SER A 308 -22.25 0.75 10.86
N VAL A 309 -21.80 -0.50 10.78
CA VAL A 309 -21.61 -1.26 9.55
C VAL A 309 -22.62 -2.39 9.46
N GLY A 310 -23.21 -2.58 8.28
CA GLY A 310 -24.14 -3.69 8.05
C GLY A 310 -23.48 -5.07 8.21
N HIS A 311 -24.20 -6.04 8.76
CA HIS A 311 -23.69 -7.40 9.02
C HIS A 311 -23.08 -8.07 7.78
N ARG A 312 -23.65 -7.82 6.59
CA ARG A 312 -23.12 -8.35 5.33
C ARG A 312 -21.70 -7.87 5.06
N HIS A 313 -21.38 -6.63 5.41
CA HIS A 313 -20.05 -6.06 5.21
C HIS A 313 -19.06 -6.57 6.26
N VAL A 314 -19.46 -6.66 7.53
CA VAL A 314 -18.67 -7.30 8.59
C VAL A 314 -18.24 -8.71 8.16
N ASN A 315 -19.18 -9.52 7.65
CA ASN A 315 -18.89 -10.88 7.16
C ASN A 315 -17.93 -10.91 5.96
N ARG A 316 -17.97 -9.89 5.08
CA ARG A 316 -17.03 -9.74 3.97
C ARG A 316 -15.62 -9.47 4.48
N ILE A 317 -15.47 -8.59 5.46
CA ILE A 317 -14.17 -8.29 6.08
C ILE A 317 -13.63 -9.52 6.80
N VAL A 318 -14.45 -10.22 7.60
CA VAL A 318 -14.05 -11.46 8.28
C VAL A 318 -13.55 -12.48 7.27
N THR A 319 -14.32 -12.75 6.21
CA THR A 319 -13.89 -13.65 5.12
C THR A 319 -12.57 -13.20 4.49
N PHE A 320 -12.41 -11.89 4.22
CA PHE A 320 -11.19 -11.34 3.67
C PHE A 320 -9.98 -11.56 4.60
N LEU A 321 -10.10 -11.20 5.88
CA LEU A 321 -9.02 -11.34 6.85
C LEU A 321 -8.66 -12.81 7.08
N ASP A 322 -9.64 -13.70 7.20
CA ASP A 322 -9.41 -15.13 7.41
C ASP A 322 -8.74 -15.76 6.18
N THR A 323 -9.18 -15.40 4.97
CA THR A 323 -8.55 -15.90 3.73
C THR A 323 -7.08 -15.51 3.63
N HIS A 324 -6.75 -14.26 3.97
CA HIS A 324 -5.37 -13.75 3.82
C HIS A 324 -4.45 -14.15 4.98
N THR A 325 -5.02 -14.57 6.11
CA THR A 325 -4.26 -15.02 7.29
C THR A 325 -4.26 -16.54 7.45
N ASN A 326 -4.88 -17.27 6.52
CA ASN A 326 -5.14 -18.70 6.62
C ASN A 326 -5.86 -19.07 7.93
N GLY A 327 -6.87 -18.28 8.30
CA GLY A 327 -7.70 -18.47 9.50
C GLY A 327 -7.02 -18.13 10.83
N ARG A 328 -5.82 -17.52 10.82
CA ARG A 328 -5.11 -17.13 12.05
C ARG A 328 -5.63 -15.84 12.68
N MET A 329 -6.47 -15.07 11.98
CA MET A 329 -7.03 -13.83 12.52
C MET A 329 -7.95 -14.09 13.71
N LYS A 330 -7.76 -13.31 14.77
CA LYS A 330 -8.60 -13.34 15.97
C LYS A 330 -9.51 -12.13 16.01
N TYR A 331 -10.67 -12.28 16.64
CA TYR A 331 -11.69 -11.24 16.70
C TYR A 331 -12.11 -10.99 18.15
N PHE A 332 -12.35 -9.73 18.49
CA PHE A 332 -13.09 -9.41 19.70
C PHE A 332 -14.59 -9.51 19.39
N GLU A 333 -15.28 -10.38 20.11
CA GLU A 333 -16.73 -10.60 19.96
C GLU A 333 -17.58 -9.49 20.62
N SER A 334 -17.03 -8.76 21.59
CA SER A 334 -17.70 -7.64 22.25
C SER A 334 -16.71 -6.65 22.85
N VAL A 335 -17.18 -5.44 23.17
CA VAL A 335 -16.37 -4.43 23.88
C VAL A 335 -15.95 -4.95 25.26
N ASP A 336 -16.83 -5.70 25.94
CA ASP A 336 -16.51 -6.31 27.24
C ASP A 336 -15.42 -7.37 27.14
N HIS A 337 -15.42 -8.18 26.07
CA HIS A 337 -14.35 -9.13 25.80
C HIS A 337 -12.99 -8.42 25.65
N LEU A 338 -12.94 -7.33 24.87
CA LEU A 338 -11.73 -6.51 24.75
C LEU A 338 -11.30 -5.89 26.08
N ILE A 339 -12.23 -5.34 26.86
CA ILE A 339 -11.94 -4.76 28.17
C ILE A 339 -11.37 -5.81 29.13
N SER A 340 -11.97 -6.98 29.18
CA SER A 340 -11.51 -8.10 30.01
C SER A 340 -10.09 -8.53 29.62
N PHE A 341 -9.84 -8.64 28.31
CA PHE A 341 -8.51 -8.95 27.77
C PHE A 341 -7.46 -7.92 28.22
N VAL A 342 -7.74 -6.63 28.06
CA VAL A 342 -6.79 -5.57 28.45
C VAL A 342 -6.56 -5.53 29.96
N LYS A 343 -7.58 -5.80 30.78
CA LYS A 343 -7.43 -5.86 32.25
C LYS A 343 -6.59 -7.04 32.71
N THR A 344 -6.71 -8.18 32.04
CA THR A 344 -6.03 -9.43 32.43
C THR A 344 -4.55 -9.44 32.01
N ASN A 345 -4.20 -8.72 30.95
CA ASN A 345 -2.84 -8.70 30.39
C ASN A 345 -2.04 -7.43 30.76
N LYS A 346 -2.61 -6.55 31.58
CA LYS A 346 -1.90 -5.44 32.24
C LYS A 346 -1.10 -5.96 33.41
#